data_AF-K2ECR7-F1
#
_entry.id   AF-K2ECR7-F1
#
_cell.length_a   1.000
_cell.length_b   1.000
_cell.length_c   1.000
_cell.angle_alpha   90.00
_cell.angle_beta   90.00
_cell.angle_gamma   90.00
#
_symmetry.space_group_name_H-M   'P 1'
#
loop_
_entity.id
_entity.type
_entity.pdbx_description
1 polymer ?
#
loop_
_entity_poly.entity_id
_entity_poly.type
_entity_poly.pdbx_seq_one_letter_code
_entity_poly.pdbx_strand_id
1 'polypeptide(L)'
;AVEIAPFDPASVEMMLLMAKKSGVITHFYPLTLATYDLLPPPETVQKELGEARKAKRCPIYMDFREEFDMECFFGSDEKNKVLKRKMRAEAIWKIVKETYERIK
;
A
#
# COMPACT_ATOMS: atom_id res chain seq x y z
N ALA A 1 -7.66 -11.77 -11.66
CA ALA A 1 -6.91 -10.51 -11.44
C ALA A 1 -6.28 -10.57 -10.05
N VAL A 2 -5.13 -9.94 -9.85
CA VAL A 2 -4.53 -9.85 -8.51
C VAL A 2 -5.31 -8.82 -7.71
N GLU A 3 -5.83 -9.21 -6.55
CA GLU A 3 -6.52 -8.29 -5.64
C GLU A 3 -5.49 -7.48 -4.85
N ILE A 4 -5.60 -6.15 -4.88
CA ILE A 4 -4.75 -5.26 -4.09
C ILE A 4 -5.38 -5.09 -2.72
N ALA A 5 -4.79 -5.73 -1.71
CA ALA A 5 -5.28 -5.69 -0.34
C ALA A 5 -5.40 -4.23 0.17
N PRO A 6 -6.49 -3.89 0.89
CA PRO A 6 -6.65 -2.57 1.47
C PRO A 6 -5.56 -2.28 2.50
N PHE A 7 -5.18 -1.01 2.62
CA PHE A 7 -4.23 -0.58 3.64
C PHE A 7 -4.87 -0.56 5.02
N ASP A 8 -4.11 -0.98 6.04
CA ASP A 8 -4.51 -0.83 7.42
C ASP A 8 -4.36 0.64 7.87
N PRO A 9 -5.46 1.32 8.26
CA PRO A 9 -5.42 2.73 8.64
C PRO A 9 -4.53 3.02 9.85
N ALA A 10 -4.40 2.07 10.78
CA ALA A 10 -3.58 2.24 11.98
C ALA A 10 -2.08 2.28 11.62
N SER A 11 -1.65 1.41 10.71
CA SER A 11 -0.28 1.38 10.20
C SER A 11 0.09 2.67 9.47
N VAL A 12 -0.77 3.19 8.60
CA VAL A 12 -0.55 4.46 7.90
C VAL A 12 -0.44 5.63 8.89
N GLU A 13 -1.31 5.67 9.89
CA GLU A 13 -1.28 6.70 10.94
C GLU A 13 -0.01 6.60 11.81
N MET A 14 0.46 5.38 12.10
CA MET A 14 1.69 5.16 12.86
C MET A 14 2.90 5.75 12.12
N MET A 15 3.00 5.55 10.80
CA MET A 15 4.06 6.15 9.99
C MET A 15 4.02 7.68 10.05
N LEU A 16 2.82 8.28 9.95
CA LEU A 16 2.63 9.72 10.12
C LEU A 16 3.03 10.21 11.52
N LEU A 17 2.70 9.45 12.57
CA LEU A 17 3.07 9.79 13.93
C LEU A 17 4.59 9.77 14.13
N MET A 18 5.28 8.78 13.56
CA MET A 18 6.74 8.71 13.61
C MET A 18 7.37 9.89 12.86
N ALA A 19 6.86 10.22 11.67
CA ALA A 19 7.29 11.38 10.90
C ALA A 19 7.13 12.70 11.68
N LYS A 20 6.00 12.89 12.37
CA LYS A 20 5.77 14.08 13.21
C LYS A 20 6.71 14.15 14.41
N LYS A 21 7.16 13.01 14.92
CA LYS A 21 8.06 12.90 16.08
C LYS A 21 9.54 12.90 15.72
N SER A 22 9.91 12.75 14.44
CA SER A 22 11.30 12.59 14.01
C SER A 22 12.14 13.86 14.15
N GLY A 23 11.51 15.04 14.22
CA GLY A 23 12.19 16.34 14.24
C GLY A 23 12.77 16.76 12.88
N VAL A 24 12.52 15.98 11.82
CA VAL A 24 12.96 16.27 10.44
C VAL A 24 11.78 16.22 9.47
N ILE A 25 11.88 16.98 8.38
CA ILE A 25 10.87 16.96 7.32
C ILE A 25 10.82 15.55 6.73
N THR A 26 9.62 14.98 6.67
CA THR A 26 9.38 13.62 6.14
C THR A 26 8.37 13.69 5.02
N HIS A 27 8.71 13.08 3.89
CA HIS A 27 7.88 13.05 2.68
C HIS A 27 7.29 11.65 2.48
N PHE A 28 6.08 11.58 1.94
CA PHE A 28 5.36 10.32 1.72
C PHE A 28 5.06 10.13 0.24
N TYR A 29 5.49 9.01 -0.33
CA TYR A 29 5.29 8.69 -1.74
C TYR A 29 4.56 7.36 -1.88
N PRO A 30 3.38 7.31 -2.54
CA PRO A 30 2.73 6.05 -2.87
C PRO A 30 3.60 5.25 -3.84
N LEU A 31 3.91 4.01 -3.46
CA LEU A 31 4.69 3.07 -4.25
C LEU A 31 3.81 1.90 -4.68
N THR A 32 3.81 1.60 -5.98
CA THR A 32 3.14 0.45 -6.57
C THR A 32 4.16 -0.58 -7.01
N LEU A 33 3.92 -1.85 -6.67
CA LEU A 33 4.77 -2.99 -7.06
C LEU A 33 3.93 -4.08 -7.70
N ALA A 34 4.31 -4.50 -8.91
CA ALA A 34 3.72 -5.65 -9.60
C ALA A 34 4.76 -6.77 -9.72
N THR A 35 4.90 -7.54 -8.64
CA THR A 35 5.86 -8.65 -8.51
C THR A 35 5.20 -10.01 -8.22
N TYR A 36 3.86 -10.04 -8.14
CA TYR A 36 3.10 -11.25 -7.78
C TYR A 36 3.46 -12.47 -8.62
N ASP A 37 3.59 -12.30 -9.94
CA ASP A 37 3.81 -13.40 -10.87
C ASP A 37 5.23 -14.00 -10.77
N LEU A 38 6.20 -13.28 -10.20
CA LEU A 38 7.59 -13.72 -10.03
C LEU A 38 7.69 -14.87 -9.03
N LEU A 39 7.00 -14.74 -7.91
CA LEU A 39 6.98 -15.72 -6.83
C LEU A 39 5.60 -15.67 -6.15
N PRO A 40 4.57 -16.23 -6.79
CA PRO A 40 3.22 -16.15 -6.28
C PRO A 40 3.11 -16.81 -4.91
N PRO A 41 2.17 -16.35 -4.06
CA PRO A 41 1.85 -17.07 -2.85
C PRO A 41 1.40 -18.50 -3.19
N PRO A 42 1.65 -19.45 -2.27
CA PRO A 42 1.21 -20.83 -2.43
C PRO A 42 -0.32 -20.93 -2.60
N GLU A 43 -0.75 -21.88 -3.45
CA GLU A 43 -2.17 -22.05 -3.82
C GLU A 43 -3.01 -22.70 -2.70
N THR A 44 -2.36 -23.43 -1.79
CA THR A 44 -2.99 -24.11 -0.66
C THR A 44 -2.29 -23.73 0.64
N VAL A 45 -3.06 -23.53 1.72
CA VAL A 45 -2.51 -23.32 3.07
C VAL A 45 -2.42 -24.68 3.79
N GLN A 46 -1.35 -25.44 3.54
CA GLN A 46 -1.01 -26.67 4.26
C GLN A 46 0.18 -26.42 5.20
N LYS A 47 -0.15 -26.06 6.45
CA LYS A 47 0.81 -25.68 7.49
C LYS A 47 1.83 -26.76 7.87
N GLU A 48 1.55 -28.03 7.59
CA GLU A 48 2.30 -29.16 8.16
C GLU A 48 3.55 -29.58 7.37
N LEU A 49 3.59 -29.39 6.04
CA LEU A 49 4.73 -29.80 5.20
C LEU A 49 5.59 -28.64 4.68
N GLY A 50 5.13 -27.40 4.84
CA GLY A 50 5.70 -26.27 4.13
C GLY A 50 5.31 -26.29 2.65
N GLU A 51 4.87 -25.15 2.13
CA GLU A 51 4.30 -25.08 0.78
C GLU A 51 5.38 -24.75 -0.26
N ALA A 52 5.42 -25.51 -1.35
CA ALA A 52 6.35 -25.29 -2.45
C ALA A 52 6.04 -23.96 -3.18
N ARG A 53 7.01 -23.06 -3.24
CA ARG A 53 6.94 -21.82 -4.03
C ARG A 53 7.74 -21.98 -5.32
N LYS A 54 7.09 -21.85 -6.46
CA LYS A 54 7.76 -21.93 -7.77
C LYS A 54 8.01 -20.52 -8.29
N ALA A 55 9.29 -20.16 -8.40
CA ALA A 55 9.68 -18.92 -9.07
C ALA A 55 9.40 -19.03 -10.58
N LYS A 56 8.95 -17.95 -11.20
CA LYS A 56 8.73 -17.85 -12.65
C LYS A 56 9.59 -16.74 -13.24
N ARG A 57 10.08 -16.92 -14.46
CA ARG A 57 10.67 -15.83 -15.22
C ARG A 57 9.54 -14.98 -15.81
N CYS A 58 9.37 -13.77 -15.30
CA CYS A 58 8.37 -12.81 -15.76
C CYS A 58 8.89 -11.37 -15.61
N PRO A 59 8.30 -10.39 -16.32
CA PRO A 59 8.57 -8.99 -16.02
C PRO A 59 8.06 -8.62 -14.62
N ILE A 60 8.67 -7.60 -14.04
CA ILE A 60 8.21 -6.94 -12.81
C ILE A 60 8.08 -5.45 -13.08
N TYR A 61 7.17 -4.80 -12.36
CA TYR A 61 6.94 -3.36 -12.52
C TYR A 61 6.96 -2.66 -11.16
N MET A 62 7.46 -1.43 -11.18
CA MET A 62 7.50 -0.53 -10.03
C MET A 62 7.17 0.87 -10.50
N ASP A 63 6.36 1.60 -9.73
CA ASP A 63 5.99 2.98 -10.04
C ASP A 63 5.80 3.78 -8.75
N PHE A 64 6.46 4.95 -8.68
CA PHE A 64 6.24 5.94 -7.64
C PHE A 64 5.30 7.02 -8.18
N ARG A 65 4.30 7.38 -7.39
CA ARG A 65 3.47 8.55 -7.68
C ARG A 65 4.02 9.78 -6.96
N GLU A 66 3.45 10.93 -7.30
CA GLU A 66 3.81 12.20 -6.67
C GLU A 66 3.66 12.14 -5.14
N GLU A 67 4.33 13.08 -4.47
CA GLU A 67 4.23 13.19 -3.02
C GLU A 67 2.77 13.30 -2.58
N PHE A 68 2.40 12.48 -1.60
CA PHE A 68 1.09 12.50 -0.99
C PHE A 68 1.11 13.38 0.26
N ASP A 69 0.30 14.43 0.25
CA ASP A 69 0.12 15.29 1.43
C ASP A 69 -0.76 14.57 2.47
N MET A 70 -0.14 14.22 3.60
CA MET A 70 -0.79 13.49 4.69
C MET A 70 -1.83 14.31 5.47
N GLU A 71 -1.84 15.63 5.29
CA GLU A 71 -2.78 16.57 5.91
C GLU A 71 -3.80 17.15 4.92
N CYS A 72 -3.45 17.24 3.63
CA CYS A 72 -4.31 17.72 2.55
C CYS A 72 -4.68 16.61 1.55
N PHE A 73 -5.84 15.98 1.77
CA PHE A 73 -6.37 14.92 0.91
C PHE A 73 -7.91 14.95 0.90
N PHE A 74 -8.54 14.20 0.01
CA PHE A 74 -10.01 14.08 -0.03
C PHE A 74 -10.54 13.49 1.30
N GLY A 75 -11.37 14.25 2.03
CA GLY A 75 -11.84 13.90 3.38
C GLY A 75 -10.95 14.40 4.52
N SER A 76 -9.96 15.25 4.23
CA SER A 76 -9.11 15.87 5.27
C SER A 76 -9.85 16.82 6.21
N ASP A 77 -11.03 17.30 5.81
CA ASP A 77 -11.96 18.12 6.58
C ASP A 77 -12.83 17.33 7.58
N GLU A 78 -12.81 15.99 7.51
CA GLU A 78 -13.54 15.12 8.42
C GLU A 78 -13.10 15.34 9.89
N LYS A 79 -14.09 15.59 10.76
CA LYS A 79 -13.88 15.87 12.19
C LYS A 79 -13.68 14.60 13.00
N ASN A 80 -14.31 13.50 12.58
CA ASN A 80 -14.15 12.20 13.21
C ASN A 80 -12.76 11.64 12.88
N LYS A 81 -11.87 11.64 13.88
CA LYS A 81 -10.48 11.17 13.73
C LYS A 81 -10.36 9.74 13.20
N VAL A 82 -11.28 8.85 13.59
CA VAL A 82 -11.26 7.45 13.13
C VAL A 82 -11.62 7.38 11.66
N LEU A 83 -12.64 8.12 11.23
CA LEU A 83 -13.05 8.17 9.82
C LEU A 83 -11.98 8.85 8.96
N LYS A 84 -11.42 9.98 9.41
CA LYS A 84 -10.31 10.67 8.72
C LYS A 84 -9.11 9.76 8.47
N ARG A 85 -8.75 8.91 9.44
CA ARG A 85 -7.66 7.91 9.29
C ARG A 85 -7.98 6.88 8.21
N LYS A 86 -9.22 6.38 8.18
CA LYS A 86 -9.68 5.45 7.13
C LYS A 86 -9.62 6.10 5.76
N MET A 87 -10.16 7.32 5.62
CA MET A 87 -10.15 8.06 4.36
C MET A 87 -8.73 8.32 3.86
N ARG A 88 -7.77 8.62 4.75
CA ARG A 88 -6.36 8.77 4.35
C ARG A 88 -5.79 7.48 3.77
N ALA A 89 -5.98 6.37 4.46
CA ALA A 89 -5.48 5.07 4.01
C ALA A 89 -6.13 4.65 2.68
N GLU A 90 -7.43 4.87 2.53
CA GLU A 90 -8.17 4.63 1.29
C GLU A 90 -7.69 5.51 0.14
N ALA A 91 -7.40 6.79 0.38
CA ALA A 91 -6.88 7.70 -0.64
C ALA A 91 -5.53 7.23 -1.20
N ILE A 92 -4.60 6.83 -0.32
CA ILE A 92 -3.29 6.31 -0.74
C ILE A 92 -3.45 4.96 -1.45
N TRP A 93 -4.26 4.06 -0.89
CA TRP A 93 -4.53 2.75 -1.49
C TRP A 93 -5.14 2.86 -2.89
N LYS A 94 -6.06 3.81 -3.10
CA LYS A 94 -6.68 4.06 -4.40
C LYS A 94 -5.65 4.45 -5.45
N ILE A 95 -4.70 5.33 -5.11
CA ILE A 95 -3.58 5.70 -6.00
C ILE A 95 -2.76 4.46 -6.39
N VAL A 96 -2.43 3.60 -5.43
CA VAL A 96 -1.67 2.37 -5.66
C VAL A 96 -2.45 1.39 -6.53
N LYS A 97 -3.75 1.19 -6.25
CA LYS A 97 -4.62 0.30 -7.02
C LYS A 97 -4.76 0.74 -8.46
N GLU A 98 -5.10 2.02 -8.70
CA GLU A 98 -5.24 2.57 -10.05
C GLU A 98 -3.92 2.50 -10.83
N THR A 99 -2.80 2.74 -10.15
CA THR A 99 -1.47 2.61 -10.76
C THR A 99 -1.16 1.15 -11.10
N TYR A 100 -1.52 0.20 -10.23
CA TYR A 100 -1.32 -1.22 -10.48
C TYR A 100 -2.13 -1.70 -11.69
N GLU A 101 -3.38 -1.27 -11.80
CA GLU A 101 -4.28 -1.58 -12.92
C GLU A 101 -3.81 -0.97 -14.25
N ARG A 102 -2.99 0.09 -14.21
CA ARG A 102 -2.41 0.72 -15.40
C ARG A 102 -1.13 0.03 -15.88
N ILE A 103 -0.28 -0.42 -14.95
CA ILE A 103 1.05 -0.96 -15.29
C ILE A 103 1.03 -2.48 -15.55
N LYS A 104 -0.09 -3.16 -15.22
CA LYS A 104 -0.32 -4.58 -15.49
C LYS A 104 -1.23 -4.75 -16.70
#